data_AF-A0A7Y3PXE4-F1
#
_entry.id   AF-A0A7Y3PXE4-F1
#
_cell.length_a   1.000
_cell.length_b   1.000
_cell.length_c   1.000
_cell.angle_alpha   90.00
_cell.angle_beta   90.00
_cell.angle_gamma   90.00
#
_symmetry.space_group_name_H-M   'P 1'
#
loop_
_entity.id
_entity.type
_entity.pdbx_description
1 polymer ?
#
loop_
_entity_poly.entity_id
_entity_poly.type
_entity_poly.pdbx_seq_one_letter_code
_entity_poly.pdbx_strand_id
1 'polypeptide(L)'
;MGTDESTPSWCPSGDAYAPEAVVLGVRSGADGEVAYLADPVPAAEVLASVPEGISPTRVLRFASHCLSDCINRRGNDCTLVERVLTVPPKQETRAVPRCHLRAQCQWWRQTGVDACYRCPAVSTSHYTDDELSELMADPSTTPEQLQSWIATAS
;
A
#
# COMPACT_ATOMS: atom_id res chain seq x y z
N MET A 1 3.60 -32.74 22.77
CA MET A 1 2.82 -31.50 22.98
C MET A 1 3.14 -30.56 21.85
N GLY A 2 2.10 -29.98 21.25
CA GLY A 2 2.10 -29.41 19.90
C GLY A 2 3.12 -28.31 19.66
N THR A 3 3.62 -28.28 18.43
CA THR A 3 4.19 -27.08 17.82
C THR A 3 3.10 -26.00 17.88
N ASP A 4 3.35 -24.96 18.66
CA ASP A 4 2.59 -23.71 18.59
C ASP A 4 2.84 -23.13 17.19
N GLU A 5 2.01 -23.56 16.23
CA GLU A 5 1.93 -22.97 14.90
C GLU A 5 1.31 -21.59 15.09
N SER A 6 2.15 -20.69 15.58
CA SER A 6 1.79 -19.31 15.86
C SER A 6 1.30 -18.71 14.55
N THR A 7 -0.01 -18.43 14.48
CA THR A 7 -0.64 -17.87 13.28
C THR A 7 0.19 -16.68 12.80
N PRO A 8 0.64 -16.67 11.52
CA PRO A 8 1.51 -15.61 11.03
C PRO A 8 0.87 -14.24 11.25
N SER A 9 1.61 -13.33 11.88
CA SER A 9 1.17 -11.94 11.95
C SER A 9 1.18 -11.32 10.55
N TRP A 10 0.21 -10.47 10.25
CA TRP A 10 0.09 -9.84 8.94
C TRP A 10 0.83 -8.51 8.89
N CYS A 11 1.60 -8.32 7.82
CA CYS A 11 2.28 -7.07 7.51
C CYS A 11 1.38 -6.23 6.61
N PRO A 12 0.92 -5.05 7.07
CA PRO A 12 0.21 -4.13 6.19
C PRO A 12 1.17 -3.51 5.16
N SER A 13 2.49 -3.65 5.25
CA SER A 13 3.42 -3.20 4.19
C SER A 13 4.19 -4.39 3.61
N GLY A 14 3.50 -5.53 3.53
CA GLY A 14 4.02 -6.76 2.99
C GLY A 14 4.27 -6.69 1.48
N ASP A 15 4.98 -7.69 0.96
CA ASP A 15 5.24 -7.84 -0.46
C ASP A 15 3.92 -8.13 -1.20
N ALA A 16 3.66 -7.38 -2.28
CA ALA A 16 2.47 -7.56 -3.11
C ALA A 16 2.48 -8.89 -3.85
N TYR A 17 3.66 -9.46 -4.11
CA TYR A 17 3.85 -10.70 -4.88
C TYR A 17 4.00 -11.95 -4.01
N ALA A 18 3.90 -11.82 -2.68
CA ALA A 18 3.89 -12.99 -1.81
C ALA A 18 2.69 -13.90 -2.17
N PRO A 19 2.82 -15.24 -2.12
CA PRO A 19 1.75 -16.16 -2.52
C PRO A 19 0.44 -15.96 -1.75
N GLU A 20 0.53 -15.56 -0.49
CA GLU A 20 -0.62 -15.29 0.39
C GLU A 20 -1.09 -13.82 0.36
N ALA A 21 -0.46 -12.96 -0.44
CA ALA A 21 -0.75 -11.55 -0.41
C ALA A 21 -2.21 -11.28 -0.78
N VAL A 22 -2.80 -10.28 -0.12
CA VAL A 22 -4.17 -9.84 -0.35
C VAL A 22 -4.21 -8.34 -0.61
N VAL A 23 -5.17 -7.92 -1.43
CA VAL A 23 -5.57 -6.53 -1.60
C VAL A 23 -6.66 -6.20 -0.58
N LEU A 24 -6.40 -5.15 0.18
CA LEU A 24 -7.30 -4.59 1.19
C LEU A 24 -8.10 -3.40 0.66
N GLY A 25 -7.65 -2.77 -0.41
CA GLY A 25 -8.22 -1.52 -0.91
C GLY A 25 -7.56 -1.04 -2.18
N VAL A 26 -8.24 -0.12 -2.85
CA VAL A 26 -7.77 0.56 -4.05
C VAL A 26 -7.39 1.98 -3.67
N ARG A 27 -6.25 2.47 -4.17
CA ARG A 27 -5.85 3.88 -4.02
C ARG A 27 -6.51 4.70 -5.12
N SER A 28 -7.09 5.82 -4.75
CA SER A 28 -7.83 6.70 -5.66
C SER A 28 -7.58 8.17 -5.35
N GLY A 29 -7.76 9.01 -6.37
CA GLY A 29 -7.58 10.46 -6.29
C GLY A 29 -6.12 10.90 -6.24
N ALA A 30 -5.89 12.20 -6.50
CA ALA A 30 -4.55 12.82 -6.47
C ALA A 30 -3.87 12.66 -5.09
N ASP A 31 -4.69 12.62 -4.05
CA ASP A 31 -4.29 12.47 -2.66
C ASP A 31 -3.91 11.04 -2.26
N GLY A 32 -4.17 10.03 -3.11
CA GLY A 32 -3.85 8.63 -2.84
C GLY A 32 -4.66 8.00 -1.71
N GLU A 33 -5.90 8.48 -1.52
CA GLU A 33 -6.84 7.95 -0.52
C GLU A 33 -7.18 6.49 -0.80
N VAL A 34 -7.29 5.68 0.26
CA VAL A 34 -7.55 4.24 0.14
C VAL A 34 -9.04 3.97 0.32
N ALA A 35 -9.69 3.52 -0.75
CA ALA A 35 -11.00 2.90 -0.68
C ALA A 35 -10.84 1.42 -0.29
N TYR A 36 -11.16 1.09 0.96
CA TYR A 36 -11.05 -0.29 1.46
C TYR A 36 -12.16 -1.18 0.91
N LEU A 37 -11.80 -2.40 0.52
CA LEU A 37 -12.72 -3.41 0.04
C LEU A 37 -13.55 -3.98 1.21
N ALA A 38 -14.76 -4.43 0.88
CA ALA A 38 -15.64 -5.12 1.84
C ALA A 38 -15.03 -6.43 2.35
N ASP A 39 -14.27 -7.12 1.49
CA ASP A 39 -13.51 -8.33 1.81
C ASP A 39 -12.14 -8.27 1.10
N PRO A 40 -11.06 -8.80 1.69
CA PRO A 40 -9.77 -8.88 1.02
C PRO A 40 -9.84 -9.80 -0.20
N VAL A 41 -9.17 -9.39 -1.28
CA VAL A 41 -9.08 -10.18 -2.53
C VAL A 41 -7.66 -10.72 -2.68
N PRO A 42 -7.44 -11.98 -3.08
CA PRO A 42 -6.10 -12.50 -3.36
C PRO A 42 -5.36 -11.61 -4.38
N ALA A 43 -4.13 -11.23 -4.06
CA ALA A 43 -3.32 -10.33 -4.90
C ALA A 43 -3.10 -10.92 -6.30
N ALA A 44 -2.90 -12.23 -6.39
CA ALA A 44 -2.69 -12.94 -7.65
C ALA A 44 -3.85 -12.77 -8.66
N GLU A 45 -5.09 -12.54 -8.19
CA GLU A 45 -6.25 -12.34 -9.06
C GLU A 45 -6.28 -10.95 -9.71
N VAL A 46 -5.60 -9.97 -9.11
CA VAL A 46 -5.70 -8.56 -9.53
C VAL A 46 -4.38 -7.97 -10.04
N LEU A 47 -3.24 -8.58 -9.68
CA LEU A 47 -1.91 -8.09 -10.10
C LEU A 47 -1.76 -8.01 -11.62
N ALA A 48 -2.32 -8.98 -12.36
CA ALA A 48 -2.29 -8.98 -13.83
C ALA A 48 -3.11 -7.85 -14.47
N SER A 49 -3.99 -7.20 -13.69
CA SER A 49 -4.79 -6.05 -14.15
C SER A 49 -4.09 -4.71 -13.92
N VAL A 50 -2.95 -4.70 -13.21
CA VAL A 50 -2.14 -3.48 -13.04
C VAL A 50 -1.36 -3.24 -14.33
N PRO A 51 -1.44 -2.05 -14.95
CA PRO A 51 -0.68 -1.73 -16.14
C PRO A 51 0.83 -1.92 -15.94
N GLU A 52 1.50 -2.37 -16.99
CA GLU A 52 2.97 -2.45 -16.99
C GLU A 52 3.60 -1.08 -16.69
N GLY A 53 4.73 -1.08 -15.98
CA GLY A 53 5.40 0.15 -15.53
C GLY A 53 4.76 0.82 -14.30
N ILE A 54 3.55 0.42 -13.89
CA ILE A 54 2.94 0.90 -12.66
C ILE A 54 3.20 -0.08 -11.52
N SER A 55 3.91 0.38 -10.48
CA SER A 55 4.06 -0.40 -9.26
C SER A 55 2.68 -0.72 -8.67
N PRO A 56 2.33 -1.99 -8.39
CA PRO A 56 1.02 -2.33 -7.83
C PRO A 56 0.72 -1.58 -6.54
N THR A 57 1.73 -1.32 -5.71
CA THR A 57 1.55 -0.61 -4.43
C THR A 57 1.16 0.87 -4.61
N ARG A 58 1.33 1.44 -5.81
CA ARG A 58 0.85 2.78 -6.21
C ARG A 58 -0.67 2.83 -6.30
N VAL A 59 -1.31 1.75 -6.73
CA VAL A 59 -2.75 1.71 -7.05
C VAL A 59 -3.55 0.80 -6.12
N LEU A 60 -2.88 -0.08 -5.38
CA LEU A 60 -3.50 -1.07 -4.51
C LEU A 60 -2.86 -1.08 -3.12
N ARG A 61 -3.68 -1.33 -2.10
CA ARG A 61 -3.27 -1.49 -0.71
C ARG A 61 -3.12 -2.98 -0.41
N PHE A 62 -1.89 -3.47 -0.36
CA PHE A 62 -1.61 -4.89 -0.07
C PHE A 62 -1.37 -5.17 1.41
N ALA A 63 -1.43 -6.46 1.74
CA ALA A 63 -0.79 -7.04 2.90
C ALA A 63 -0.35 -8.47 2.61
N SER A 64 0.67 -8.94 3.32
CA SER A 64 1.17 -10.31 3.28
C SER A 64 1.57 -10.76 4.70
N HIS A 65 2.12 -11.96 4.87
CA HIS A 65 2.69 -12.34 6.15
C HIS A 65 3.89 -11.45 6.53
N CYS A 66 4.02 -11.17 7.83
CA CYS A 66 5.12 -10.41 8.36
C CYS A 66 6.32 -11.32 8.64
N LEU A 67 7.37 -11.13 7.87
CA LEU A 67 8.58 -11.94 7.94
C LEU A 67 9.48 -11.51 9.10
N SER A 68 10.21 -12.47 9.67
CA SER A 68 11.18 -12.24 10.75
C SER A 68 12.51 -11.67 10.24
N ASP A 69 12.85 -11.93 8.98
CA ASP A 69 14.06 -11.46 8.29
C ASP A 69 13.83 -10.16 7.47
N CYS A 70 12.64 -9.56 7.57
CA CYS A 70 12.34 -8.28 6.96
C CYS A 70 13.33 -7.20 7.45
N ILE A 71 13.84 -6.36 6.54
CA ILE A 71 14.78 -5.26 6.84
C ILE A 71 14.27 -4.29 7.92
N ASN A 72 12.96 -4.20 8.10
CA ASN A 72 12.33 -3.35 9.10
C ASN A 72 12.20 -4.00 10.47
N ARG A 73 12.68 -5.24 10.67
CA ARG A 73 12.59 -5.95 11.95
C ARG A 73 13.70 -5.55 12.91
N ARG A 74 13.32 -5.38 14.18
CA ARG A 74 14.22 -5.31 15.34
C ARG A 74 13.67 -6.25 16.41
N GLY A 75 14.15 -7.49 16.42
CA GLY A 75 13.50 -8.56 17.19
C GLY A 75 12.05 -8.75 16.72
N ASN A 76 11.11 -8.78 17.66
CA ASN A 76 9.67 -8.91 17.36
C ASN A 76 8.99 -7.58 16.98
N ASP A 77 9.72 -6.46 16.98
CA ASP A 77 9.21 -5.14 16.65
C ASP A 77 9.41 -4.82 15.17
N CYS A 78 8.54 -3.98 14.64
CA CYS A 78 8.65 -3.36 13.34
C CYS A 78 9.11 -1.91 13.51
N THR A 79 10.31 -1.58 13.01
CA THR A 79 10.83 -0.21 13.03
C THR A 79 10.13 0.69 12.00
N LEU A 80 9.46 0.11 11.00
CA LEU A 80 8.69 0.89 10.02
C LEU A 80 7.48 1.55 10.66
N VAL A 81 6.73 0.86 11.53
CA VAL A 81 5.58 1.49 12.20
C VAL A 81 6.03 2.63 13.12
N GLU A 82 7.20 2.50 13.76
CA GLU A 82 7.78 3.58 14.56
C GLU A 82 8.05 4.83 13.73
N ARG A 83 8.62 4.68 12.52
CA ARG A 83 8.80 5.80 11.59
C ARG A 83 7.48 6.34 11.05
N VAL A 84 6.50 5.49 10.78
CA VAL A 84 5.17 5.91 10.33
C VAL A 84 4.49 6.79 11.37
N LEU A 85 4.65 6.49 12.67
CA LEU A 85 4.05 7.26 13.76
C LEU A 85 4.57 8.70 13.89
N THR A 86 5.76 9.00 13.37
CA THR A 86 6.31 10.37 13.38
C THR A 86 5.62 11.27 12.35
N VAL A 87 4.93 10.68 11.37
CA VAL A 87 4.14 11.42 10.38
C VAL A 87 2.80 11.82 11.00
N PRO A 88 2.36 13.08 10.88
CA PRO A 88 1.01 13.49 11.31
C PRO A 88 -0.08 12.68 10.60
N PRO A 89 -1.21 12.37 11.26
CA PRO A 89 -2.34 11.76 10.57
C PRO A 89 -2.87 12.71 9.50
N LYS A 90 -3.24 12.17 8.34
CA LYS A 90 -3.67 12.95 7.18
C LYS A 90 -5.05 13.59 7.36
N GLN A 91 -5.89 13.01 8.21
CA GLN A 91 -7.24 13.49 8.49
C GLN A 91 -7.39 13.82 9.99
N GLU A 92 -8.05 14.93 10.31
CA GLU A 92 -8.43 15.30 11.69
C GLU A 92 -9.56 14.41 12.25
N THR A 93 -10.23 13.63 11.38
CA THR A 93 -11.31 12.73 11.77
C THR A 93 -10.79 11.51 12.54
N ARG A 94 -11.32 11.27 13.75
CA ARG A 94 -10.95 10.14 14.63
C ARG A 94 -11.40 8.75 14.15
N ALA A 95 -11.93 8.60 12.93
CA ALA A 95 -12.38 7.31 12.44
C ALA A 95 -11.28 6.60 11.63
N VAL A 96 -10.91 5.38 12.04
CA VAL A 96 -10.01 4.51 11.27
C VAL A 96 -10.81 3.58 10.35
N PRO A 97 -10.27 3.18 9.19
CA PRO A 97 -10.97 2.27 8.29
C PRO A 97 -11.24 0.91 8.93
N ARG A 98 -12.33 0.26 8.49
CA ARG A 98 -12.53 -1.17 8.74
C ARG A 98 -11.40 -1.93 8.04
N CYS A 99 -10.68 -2.77 8.79
CA CYS A 99 -9.51 -3.48 8.30
C CYS A 99 -9.57 -4.93 8.79
N HIS A 100 -9.68 -5.86 7.85
CA HIS A 100 -9.80 -7.30 8.09
C HIS A 100 -8.59 -7.89 8.83
N LEU A 101 -7.43 -7.24 8.71
CA LEU A 101 -6.21 -7.72 9.34
C LEU A 101 -6.07 -7.26 10.78
N ARG A 102 -6.93 -6.39 11.31
CA ARG A 102 -6.66 -5.69 12.58
C ARG A 102 -6.29 -6.61 13.73
N ALA A 103 -7.00 -7.74 13.90
CA ALA A 103 -6.72 -8.71 14.96
C ALA A 103 -5.35 -9.40 14.82
N GLN A 104 -4.82 -9.51 13.61
CA GLN A 104 -3.58 -10.21 13.26
C GLN A 104 -2.45 -9.28 12.77
N CYS A 105 -2.70 -7.97 12.67
CA CYS A 105 -1.79 -7.01 12.07
C CYS A 105 -0.63 -6.68 13.01
N GLN A 106 0.61 -6.81 12.50
CA GLN A 106 1.83 -6.49 13.26
C GLN A 106 1.81 -5.06 13.80
N TRP A 107 1.38 -4.08 13.00
CA TRP A 107 1.38 -2.67 13.41
C TRP A 107 0.34 -2.38 14.49
N TRP A 108 -0.85 -2.98 14.37
CA TRP A 108 -1.88 -2.89 15.40
C TRP A 108 -1.43 -3.55 16.70
N ARG A 109 -0.83 -4.73 16.64
CA ARG A 109 -0.32 -5.43 17.84
C ARG A 109 0.75 -4.62 18.57
N GLN A 110 1.57 -3.88 17.83
CA GLN A 110 2.67 -3.10 18.41
C GLN A 110 2.24 -1.72 18.92
N THR A 111 1.35 -1.03 18.20
CA THR A 111 1.06 0.40 18.44
C THR A 111 -0.43 0.76 18.44
N GLY A 112 -1.30 -0.25 18.31
CA GLY A 112 -2.74 -0.09 18.38
C GLY A 112 -3.31 0.81 17.29
N VAL A 113 -4.24 1.67 17.70
CA VAL A 113 -4.99 2.55 16.81
C VAL A 113 -4.12 3.65 16.19
N ASP A 114 -3.00 4.01 16.83
CA ASP A 114 -2.14 5.09 16.35
C ASP A 114 -1.53 4.78 14.97
N ALA A 115 -1.17 3.52 14.73
CA ALA A 115 -0.78 3.06 13.41
C ALA A 115 -1.93 3.11 12.40
N CYS A 116 -3.16 2.79 12.83
CA CYS A 116 -4.32 2.76 11.93
C CYS A 116 -4.69 4.15 11.40
N TYR A 117 -4.41 5.23 12.13
CA TYR A 117 -4.61 6.60 11.63
C TYR A 117 -3.67 6.97 10.48
N ARG A 118 -2.55 6.27 10.31
CA ARG A 118 -1.51 6.59 9.32
C ARG A 118 -1.34 5.53 8.24
N CYS A 119 -1.73 4.29 8.53
CA CYS A 119 -1.62 3.15 7.64
C CYS A 119 -2.18 3.37 6.22
N PRO A 120 -3.30 4.09 6.01
CA PRO A 120 -3.79 4.40 4.66
C PRO A 120 -2.80 5.24 3.83
N ALA A 121 -2.10 6.17 4.47
CA ALA A 121 -1.18 7.11 3.81
C ALA A 121 0.17 6.50 3.43
N VAL A 122 0.52 5.33 3.98
CA VAL A 122 1.80 4.69 3.68
C VAL A 122 1.74 4.04 2.30
N SER A 123 2.47 4.59 1.33
CA SER A 123 2.80 3.94 0.05
C SER A 123 4.28 3.56 0.06
N THR A 124 4.61 2.34 -0.35
CA THR A 124 6.01 1.88 -0.48
C THR A 124 6.66 2.31 -1.79
N SER A 125 5.89 2.96 -2.68
CA SER A 125 6.39 3.67 -3.85
C SER A 125 5.98 5.13 -3.74
N HIS A 126 6.97 6.01 -3.57
CA HIS A 126 6.77 7.46 -3.68
C HIS A 126 6.62 7.81 -5.18
N TYR A 127 5.86 8.87 -5.50
CA TYR A 127 5.83 9.44 -6.85
C TYR A 127 7.27 9.77 -7.28
N THR A 128 7.82 8.98 -8.18
CA THR A 128 8.92 9.39 -9.04
C THR A 128 8.37 9.33 -10.46
N ASP A 129 8.24 10.52 -11.05
CA ASP A 129 7.88 10.85 -12.44
C ASP A 129 6.40 10.72 -12.82
N ASP A 130 5.71 11.86 -12.92
CA ASP A 130 4.35 11.96 -13.45
C ASP A 130 4.21 13.07 -14.51
N GLU A 131 5.27 13.26 -15.31
CA GLU A 131 5.31 14.23 -16.43
C GLU A 131 4.18 13.97 -17.45
N LEU A 132 3.82 12.70 -17.65
CA LEU A 132 2.69 12.32 -18.51
C LEU A 132 1.33 12.72 -17.94
N SER A 133 1.14 12.58 -16.62
CA SER A 133 -0.11 12.98 -15.96
C SER A 133 -0.25 14.50 -15.92
N GLU A 134 0.85 15.23 -15.81
CA GLU A 134 0.87 16.69 -15.97
C GLU A 134 0.53 17.10 -17.42
N LEU A 135 1.13 16.44 -18.42
CA LEU A 135 0.87 16.71 -19.84
C LEU A 135 -0.57 16.40 -20.26
N MET A 136 -1.16 15.31 -19.76
CA MET A 136 -2.55 14.93 -20.04
C MET A 136 -3.58 15.83 -19.36
N ALA A 137 -3.21 16.45 -18.23
CA ALA A 137 -4.09 17.35 -17.49
C ALA A 137 -4.07 18.80 -17.99
N ASP A 138 -3.09 19.20 -18.81
CA ASP A 138 -3.02 20.52 -19.44
C ASP A 138 -3.97 20.59 -20.67
N PRO A 139 -5.00 21.46 -20.64
CA PRO A 139 -6.01 21.56 -21.70
C PRO A 139 -5.47 22.13 -23.03
N SER A 140 -4.24 22.62 -23.06
CA SER A 140 -3.56 23.09 -24.27
C SER A 140 -2.70 22.02 -24.95
N THR A 141 -2.49 20.87 -24.31
CA THR A 141 -1.74 19.75 -24.88
C THR A 141 -2.52 19.10 -26.01
N THR A 142 -1.92 19.05 -27.20
CA THR A 142 -2.54 18.43 -28.37
C THR A 142 -2.28 16.92 -28.43
N PRO A 143 -3.19 16.13 -29.03
CA PRO A 143 -3.02 14.68 -29.17
C PRO A 143 -1.71 14.27 -29.87
N GLU A 144 -1.24 15.05 -30.83
CA GLU A 144 -0.01 14.80 -31.58
C GLU A 144 1.25 14.99 -30.72
N GLN A 145 1.24 15.97 -29.81
CA GLN A 145 2.33 16.20 -28.86
C GLN A 145 2.42 15.07 -27.83
N LEU A 146 1.28 14.60 -27.33
CA LEU A 146 1.21 13.45 -26.42
C LEU A 146 1.74 12.18 -27.08
N GLN A 147 1.38 11.95 -28.35
CA GLN A 147 1.86 10.80 -29.11
C GLN A 147 3.37 10.87 -29.40
N SER A 148 3.92 12.05 -29.67
CA SER A 148 5.37 12.22 -29.88
C SER A 148 6.17 11.97 -28.60
N TRP A 149 5.65 12.38 -27.42
CA TRP A 149 6.28 12.11 -26.13
C TRP A 149 6.29 10.61 -25.82
N ILE A 150 5.14 9.94 -26.03
CA ILE A 150 5.02 8.48 -25.89
C ILE A 150 6.01 7.74 -26.82
N ALA A 151 6.22 8.24 -28.03
CA ALA A 151 7.14 7.64 -29.00
C ALA A 151 8.64 7.86 -28.68
N THR A 152 8.98 8.87 -27.88
CA THR A 152 10.37 9.21 -27.52
C THR A 152 10.80 8.56 -26.19
N ALA A 153 9.84 8.16 -25.35
CA ALA A 153 10.08 7.44 -24.10
C ALA A 153 10.33 5.92 -24.29
N SER A 154 10.50 5.46 -25.54
CA SER A 154 10.87 4.09 -25.94
C SER A 154 12.29 4.04 -26.50
#